data_AF-A0A2E3J7R3-F1
#
_entry.id   AF-A0A2E3J7R3-F1
#
_cell.length_a   1.000
_cell.length_b   1.000
_cell.length_c   1.000
_cell.angle_alpha   90.00
_cell.angle_beta   90.00
_cell.angle_gamma   90.00
#
_symmetry.space_group_name_H-M   'P 1'
#
loop_
_entity.id
_entity.type
_entity.pdbx_description
1 polymer ?
#
loop_
_entity_poly.entity_id
_entity_poly.type
_entity_poly.pdbx_seq_one_letter_code
_entity_poly.pdbx_strand_id
1 'polypeptide(L)'
;MGISLHQSGEHPGVPITGSCVCQFGVQLVDSKLENGIMDGELCVIDEISGGSFRLWPYRSDAPNLDLNNVLAELAPEQRLDKDTRRLGGGQDEVLSKFRAISALTSRFKELA
;
A
#
# COMPACT_ATOMS: atom_id res chain seq x y z
N MET A 1 6.50 24.91 -18.50
CA MET A 1 6.77 23.63 -19.19
C MET A 1 6.24 22.52 -18.31
N GLY A 2 5.07 21.96 -18.66
CA GLY A 2 4.49 20.84 -17.93
C GLY A 2 4.86 19.55 -18.64
N ILE A 3 5.49 18.61 -17.94
CA ILE A 3 5.77 17.29 -18.49
C ILE A 3 4.51 16.45 -18.23
N SER A 4 3.77 16.20 -19.30
CA SER A 4 2.66 15.24 -19.33
C SER A 4 3.26 13.84 -19.34
N LEU A 5 3.02 13.05 -18.30
CA LEU A 5 3.36 11.63 -18.30
C LEU A 5 2.23 10.87 -19.01
N HIS A 6 2.44 10.61 -20.29
CA HIS A 6 1.63 9.70 -21.07
C HIS A 6 2.01 8.27 -20.65
N GLN A 7 1.18 7.61 -19.83
CA GLN A 7 1.27 6.16 -19.67
C GLN A 7 0.46 5.52 -20.81
N SER A 8 1.14 5.23 -21.92
CA SER A 8 0.65 4.32 -22.95
C SER A 8 1.20 2.93 -22.67
N GLY A 9 0.33 2.03 -22.21
CA GLY A 9 0.67 0.63 -21.98
C GLY A 9 -0.52 -0.08 -21.36
N GLU A 10 -1.44 -0.56 -22.19
CA GLU A 10 -2.38 -1.61 -21.80
C GLU A 10 -1.56 -2.87 -21.46
N HIS A 11 -1.19 -3.02 -20.19
CA HIS A 11 -0.71 -4.28 -19.67
C HIS A 11 -1.91 -5.08 -19.16
N PRO A 12 -2.10 -6.34 -19.60
CA PRO A 12 -3.15 -7.19 -19.06
C PRO A 12 -2.93 -7.33 -17.56
N GLY A 13 -4.01 -7.16 -16.79
CA GLY A 13 -3.97 -7.03 -15.33
C GLY A 13 -3.06 -8.07 -14.68
N VAL A 14 -1.92 -7.60 -14.16
CA VAL A 14 -1.09 -8.40 -13.28
C VAL A 14 -1.88 -8.52 -11.97
N PRO A 15 -2.26 -9.74 -11.54
CA PRO A 15 -2.94 -9.91 -10.27
C PRO A 15 -2.05 -9.34 -9.16
N ILE A 16 -2.58 -8.39 -8.38
CA ILE A 16 -1.85 -7.70 -7.30
C ILE A 16 -1.76 -8.61 -6.07
N THR A 17 -1.41 -9.89 -6.26
CA THR A 17 -1.29 -10.91 -5.22
C THR A 17 0.13 -11.03 -4.65
N GLY A 18 1.09 -10.25 -5.17
CA GLY A 18 2.52 -10.40 -4.89
C GLY A 18 3.11 -9.54 -3.76
N SER A 19 2.30 -8.79 -2.99
CA SER A 19 2.85 -7.97 -1.90
C SER A 19 2.91 -8.76 -0.59
N CYS A 20 3.97 -8.56 0.21
CA CYS A 20 4.14 -9.24 1.51
C CYS A 20 2.99 -8.95 2.50
N VAL A 21 2.26 -7.85 2.32
CA VAL A 21 1.09 -7.50 3.14
C VAL A 21 -0.13 -8.37 2.85
N CYS A 22 -0.26 -8.94 1.64
CA CYS A 22 -1.42 -9.74 1.23
C CYS A 22 -1.60 -10.97 2.14
N GLN A 23 -0.50 -11.56 2.63
CA GLN A 23 -0.53 -12.71 3.55
C GLN A 23 -1.10 -12.37 4.93
N PHE A 24 -1.25 -11.09 5.25
CA PHE A 24 -1.81 -10.60 6.52
C PHE A 24 -3.20 -10.00 6.35
N GLY A 25 -3.92 -10.35 5.28
CA GLY A 25 -5.29 -9.89 5.07
C GLY A 25 -5.42 -8.43 4.61
N VAL A 26 -4.33 -7.83 4.11
CA VAL A 26 -4.28 -6.42 3.68
C VAL A 26 -3.69 -6.31 2.28
N GLN A 27 -4.30 -5.50 1.43
CA GLN A 27 -3.80 -5.20 0.10
C GLN A 27 -2.96 -3.92 0.10
N LEU A 28 -1.78 -3.99 -0.53
CA LEU A 28 -1.06 -2.80 -0.98
C LEU A 28 -1.75 -2.25 -2.23
N VAL A 29 -2.38 -1.08 -2.12
CA VAL A 29 -3.14 -0.44 -3.20
C VAL A 29 -2.21 0.40 -4.07
N ASP A 30 -1.40 1.25 -3.45
CA ASP A 30 -0.35 2.01 -4.11
C ASP A 30 0.78 2.37 -3.11
N SER A 31 1.90 2.84 -3.67
CA SER A 31 3.04 3.34 -2.92
C SER A 31 3.64 4.57 -3.60
N LYS A 32 4.22 5.46 -2.79
CA LYS A 32 5.11 6.52 -3.24
C LYS A 32 6.51 6.19 -2.77
N LEU A 33 7.46 6.13 -3.70
CA LEU A 33 8.88 5.97 -3.43
C LEU A 33 9.64 7.20 -3.90
N GLU A 34 10.69 7.56 -3.17
CA GLU A 34 11.64 8.57 -3.59
C GLU A 34 12.96 7.88 -3.97
N ASN A 35 13.59 8.35 -5.05
CA ASN A 35 14.84 7.79 -5.54
C ASN A 35 15.89 8.90 -5.64
N GLY A 36 17.13 8.55 -5.35
CA GLY A 36 18.29 9.42 -5.47
C GLY A 36 19.47 8.70 -6.09
N ILE A 37 20.53 9.44 -6.38
CA ILE A 37 21.80 8.86 -6.84
C ILE A 37 22.77 8.82 -5.67
N MET A 38 23.24 7.63 -5.31
CA MET A 38 24.30 7.42 -4.32
C MET A 38 25.44 6.65 -4.98
N ASP A 39 26.67 7.16 -4.90
CA ASP A 39 27.85 6.54 -5.51
C ASP A 39 27.70 6.20 -7.01
N GLY A 40 26.91 7.00 -7.74
CA GLY A 40 26.64 6.81 -9.17
C GLY A 40 25.51 5.82 -9.48
N GLU A 41 24.89 5.21 -8.47
CA GLU A 41 23.80 4.25 -8.62
C GLU A 41 22.45 4.84 -8.21
N LEU A 42 21.38 4.41 -8.88
CA LEU A 42 20.01 4.76 -8.52
C LEU A 42 19.57 3.95 -7.30
N CYS A 43 19.31 4.64 -6.20
CA CYS A 43 18.91 4.05 -4.93
C CYS A 43 17.53 4.55 -4.52
N VAL A 44 16.74 3.68 -3.90
CA VAL A 44 15.57 4.11 -3.13
C VAL A 44 16.09 4.84 -1.89
N ILE A 45 15.60 6.05 -1.66
CA ILE A 45 15.96 6.92 -0.55
C ILE A 45 14.72 7.33 0.23
N ASP A 46 14.91 8.14 1.28
CA ASP A 46 13.86 8.56 2.21
C ASP A 46 13.22 7.39 3.00
N GLU A 47 12.22 7.69 3.81
CA GLU A 47 11.48 6.69 4.56
C GLU A 47 10.36 6.00 3.77
N ILE A 48 10.23 4.70 4.03
CA ILE A 48 9.09 3.90 3.62
C ILE A 48 8.25 3.62 4.88
N SER A 49 7.24 4.47 5.13
CA SER A 49 6.44 4.45 6.36
C SER A 49 4.94 4.33 6.09
N GLY A 50 4.10 4.35 7.14
CA GLY A 50 2.64 4.40 6.99
C GLY A 50 2.12 5.63 6.23
N GLY A 51 3.00 6.63 6.00
CA GLY A 51 2.74 7.76 5.12
C GLY A 51 3.00 7.50 3.63
N SER A 52 3.73 6.45 3.29
CA SER A 52 4.24 6.16 1.94
C SER A 52 3.35 5.20 1.14
N PHE A 53 2.37 4.56 1.78
CA PHE A 53 1.51 3.54 1.18
C PHE A 53 0.03 3.82 1.33
N ARG A 54 -0.79 3.23 0.46
CA ARG A 54 -2.20 2.92 0.75
C ARG A 54 -2.37 1.44 1.05
N LEU A 55 -2.90 1.14 2.24
CA LEU A 55 -3.06 -0.21 2.76
C LEU A 55 -4.52 -0.43 3.15
N TRP A 56 -5.23 -1.24 2.37
CA TRP A 56 -6.65 -1.50 2.57
C TRP A 56 -6.87 -2.96 2.97
N PRO A 57 -7.53 -3.25 4.10
CA PRO A 57 -7.91 -4.60 4.47
C PRO A 57 -8.85 -5.23 3.43
N TYR A 58 -8.81 -6.56 3.31
CA TYR A 58 -9.87 -7.28 2.60
C TYR A 58 -11.19 -7.22 3.37
N ARG A 59 -12.31 -7.29 2.67
CA ARG A 59 -13.66 -7.34 3.26
C ARG A 59 -13.96 -8.65 3.97
N SER A 60 -13.29 -9.73 3.58
CA SER A 60 -13.50 -11.07 4.13
C SER A 60 -12.17 -11.81 4.28
N ASP A 61 -12.17 -12.88 5.06
CA ASP A 61 -11.01 -13.76 5.28
C ASP A 61 -10.65 -14.61 4.05
N ALA A 62 -11.55 -14.69 3.07
CA ALA A 62 -11.38 -15.45 1.83
C ALA A 62 -11.76 -14.58 0.61
N PRO A 63 -11.01 -13.50 0.33
CA PRO A 63 -11.28 -12.63 -0.81
C PRO A 63 -11.08 -13.38 -2.13
N ASN A 64 -11.87 -13.04 -3.14
CA ASN A 64 -11.67 -13.58 -4.48
C ASN A 64 -10.54 -12.86 -5.22
N LEU A 65 -9.34 -13.43 -5.20
CA LEU A 65 -8.15 -12.84 -5.83
C LEU A 65 -7.97 -13.20 -7.31
N ASP A 66 -8.84 -14.06 -7.86
CA ASP A 66 -8.81 -14.46 -9.27
C ASP A 66 -9.53 -13.46 -10.20
N LEU A 67 -10.07 -12.38 -9.61
CA LEU A 67 -10.72 -11.31 -10.35
C LEU A 67 -9.71 -10.47 -11.14
N ASN A 68 -10.15 -9.92 -12.28
CA ASN A 68 -9.35 -8.96 -13.07
C ASN A 68 -8.95 -7.71 -12.27
N ASN A 69 -9.71 -7.37 -11.23
CA ASN A 69 -9.32 -6.42 -10.19
C ASN A 69 -9.93 -6.85 -8.85
N VAL A 70 -9.20 -6.60 -7.77
CA VAL A 70 -9.61 -7.00 -6.41
C VAL A 70 -10.32 -5.87 -5.65
N LEU A 71 -10.65 -4.74 -6.29
CA LEU A 71 -11.18 -3.54 -5.61
C LEU A 71 -12.50 -3.83 -4.87
N ALA A 72 -13.35 -4.69 -5.43
CA ALA A 72 -14.59 -5.11 -4.80
C ALA A 72 -14.36 -5.91 -3.51
N GLU A 73 -13.21 -6.58 -3.41
CA GLU A 73 -12.81 -7.38 -2.24
C GLU A 73 -12.17 -6.54 -1.14
N LEU A 74 -11.92 -5.23 -1.35
CA LEU A 74 -11.26 -4.34 -0.39
C LEU A 74 -12.25 -3.51 0.42
N ALA A 75 -11.91 -3.26 1.68
CA ALA A 75 -12.63 -2.39 2.61
C ALA A 75 -11.91 -1.04 2.77
N PRO A 76 -12.02 -0.09 1.80
CA PRO A 76 -11.40 1.23 1.90
C PRO A 76 -11.81 1.98 3.16
N GLU A 77 -13.04 1.82 3.63
CA GLU A 77 -13.50 2.40 4.90
C GLU A 77 -12.69 1.94 6.12
N GLN A 78 -11.97 0.81 6.01
CA GLN A 78 -11.09 0.27 7.05
C GLN A 78 -9.61 0.56 6.79
N ARG A 79 -9.27 1.49 5.87
CA ARG A 79 -7.90 1.87 5.51
C ARG A 79 -7.00 2.08 6.74
N LEU A 80 -5.73 1.69 6.60
CA LEU A 80 -4.73 1.78 7.66
C LEU A 80 -3.76 2.96 7.48
N ASP A 81 -3.86 3.66 6.35
CA ASP A 81 -2.87 4.63 5.93
C ASP A 81 -3.26 6.09 6.24
N LYS A 82 -2.37 7.00 5.83
CA LYS A 82 -2.48 8.45 6.00
C LYS A 82 -3.73 9.06 5.35
N ASP A 83 -4.45 8.36 4.47
CA ASP A 83 -5.75 8.84 3.98
C ASP A 83 -6.76 9.02 5.10
N THR A 84 -6.65 8.27 6.21
CA THR A 84 -7.46 8.49 7.41
C THR A 84 -7.41 9.95 7.87
N ARG A 85 -6.21 10.56 7.89
CA ARG A 85 -6.05 11.97 8.21
C ARG A 85 -6.57 12.88 7.11
N ARG A 86 -6.33 12.55 5.84
CA ARG A 86 -6.77 13.35 4.68
C ARG A 86 -8.30 13.44 4.59
N LEU A 87 -9.02 12.44 5.10
CA LEU A 87 -10.48 12.38 5.15
C LEU A 87 -11.08 13.00 6.42
N GLY A 88 -10.27 13.69 7.25
CA GLY A 88 -10.75 14.38 8.44
C GLY A 88 -10.70 13.57 9.73
N GLY A 89 -10.08 12.39 9.71
CA GLY A 89 -9.89 11.57 10.91
C GLY A 89 -9.14 12.28 12.04
N GLY A 90 -9.52 11.93 13.26
CA GLY A 90 -8.90 12.45 14.49
C GLY A 90 -7.48 11.92 14.69
N GLN A 91 -6.70 12.58 15.55
CA GLN A 91 -5.32 12.17 15.82
C GLN A 91 -5.23 10.74 16.40
N ASP A 92 -6.10 10.41 17.36
CA ASP A 92 -6.10 9.08 17.99
C ASP A 92 -6.46 7.98 17.00
N GLU A 93 -7.40 8.26 16.09
CA GLU A 93 -7.76 7.35 15.01
C GLU A 93 -6.57 7.08 14.10
N VAL A 94 -5.91 8.13 13.62
CA VAL A 94 -4.71 8.01 12.75
C VAL A 94 -3.60 7.23 13.45
N LEU A 95 -3.33 7.53 14.73
CA LEU A 95 -2.33 6.82 15.51
C LEU A 95 -2.68 5.33 15.66
N SER A 96 -3.95 4.99 15.85
CA SER A 96 -4.39 3.59 15.93
C SER A 96 -4.10 2.84 14.63
N LYS A 97 -4.28 3.49 13.47
CA LYS A 97 -3.97 2.89 12.17
C LYS A 97 -2.48 2.65 11.97
N PHE A 98 -1.65 3.61 12.37
CA PHE A 98 -0.19 3.48 12.29
C PHE A 98 0.35 2.41 13.24
N ARG A 99 -0.28 2.21 14.41
CA ARG A 99 0.00 1.07 15.29
C ARG A 99 -0.36 -0.25 14.62
N ALA A 100 -1.48 -0.33 13.90
CA ALA A 100 -1.86 -1.52 13.14
C ALA A 100 -0.84 -1.84 12.04
N ILE A 101 -0.37 -0.82 11.29
CA ILE A 101 0.71 -0.99 10.30
C ILE A 101 1.98 -1.52 10.99
N SER A 102 2.40 -0.92 12.10
CA SER A 102 3.59 -1.36 12.85
C SER A 102 3.47 -2.82 13.33
N ALA A 103 2.30 -3.20 13.86
CA ALA A 103 2.04 -4.57 14.26
C ALA A 103 2.12 -5.54 13.07
N LEU A 104 1.56 -5.15 11.92
CA LEU A 104 1.61 -5.93 10.69
C LEU A 104 3.05 -6.09 10.18
N THR A 105 3.80 -5.00 10.03
CA THR A 105 5.16 -5.05 9.48
C THR A 105 6.16 -5.72 10.42
N SER A 106 5.91 -5.73 11.74
CA SER A 106 6.72 -6.48 12.72
C SER A 106 6.75 -7.99 12.46
N ARG A 107 5.75 -8.49 11.73
CA ARG A 107 5.58 -9.90 11.35
C ARG A 107 6.22 -10.24 10.01
N PHE A 108 6.77 -9.28 9.26
CA PHE A 108 7.43 -9.57 7.98
C PHE A 108 8.61 -10.53 8.10
N LYS A 109 9.26 -10.58 9.27
CA LYS A 109 10.29 -11.58 9.58
C LYS A 109 9.79 -13.03 9.56
N GLU A 110 8.47 -13.24 9.62
CA GLU A 110 7.82 -14.57 9.59
C GLU A 110 7.65 -15.10 8.15
N LEU A 111 7.93 -14.27 7.13
CA LEU A 111 7.74 -14.60 5.71
C LEU A 111 8.91 -15.35 5.06
N ALA A 112 9.88 -15.80 5.88
CA ALA A 112 11.11 -16.46 5.45
C ALA A 112 10.96 -17.99 5.37
#